data_AF-A0A0D8XN61-F1
#
_entry.id   AF-A0A0D8XN61-F1
#
_cell.length_a   1.000
_cell.length_b   1.000
_cell.length_c   1.000
_cell.angle_alpha   90.00
_cell.angle_beta   90.00
_cell.angle_gamma   90.00
#
_symmetry.space_group_name_H-M   'P 1'
#
loop_
_entity.id
_entity.type
_entity.pdbx_description
1 polymer ?
#
loop_
_entity_poly.entity_id
_entity_poly.type
_entity_poly.pdbx_seq_one_letter_code
_entity_poly.pdbx_strand_id
1 'polypeptide(L)'
;MKTFFFKELDVDAVEDRYKYLYLYLLRLFKQSIESVSPRLSHVVSHFFSRVSKLFLHPESPLFTAVLSFLSLKPIIDLNNVPELYKLLLSSSANHYKEEREWILTLISEGLIEPMDYNVLQNRCGVKLLLSLFPTCMVDMVSRRLILNILKAAVLMPSVAHDLFYRMNLHAWIASIIT
;
A
#
# COMPACT_ATOMS: atom_id res chain seq x y z
N MET A 1 -25.85 0.39 20.47
CA MET A 1 -24.85 -0.46 19.77
C MET A 1 -23.41 0.09 19.79
N LYS A 2 -23.13 1.26 20.39
CA LYS A 2 -21.76 1.81 20.53
C LYS A 2 -20.97 1.24 21.72
N THR A 3 -21.65 0.60 22.67
CA THR A 3 -21.10 0.21 23.98
C THR A 3 -20.73 -1.27 24.11
N PHE A 4 -21.15 -2.13 23.18
CA PHE A 4 -20.95 -3.58 23.30
C PHE A 4 -19.55 -4.05 22.91
N PHE A 5 -18.91 -3.40 21.92
CA PHE A 5 -17.59 -3.82 21.42
C PHE A 5 -16.44 -3.56 22.40
N PHE A 6 -16.61 -2.63 23.35
CA PHE A 6 -15.60 -2.32 24.37
C PHE A 6 -15.59 -3.32 25.53
N LYS A 7 -16.62 -4.17 25.66
CA LYS A 7 -16.73 -5.11 26.78
C LYS A 7 -16.01 -6.44 26.53
N GLU A 8 -15.68 -6.75 25.27
CA GLU A 8 -15.00 -8.00 24.87
C GLU A 8 -13.47 -7.88 24.85
N LEU A 9 -12.94 -6.66 24.83
CA LEU A 9 -11.51 -6.41 24.91
C LEU A 9 -11.22 -5.89 26.30
N ASP A 10 -10.74 -6.74 27.20
CA ASP A 10 -10.31 -6.36 28.54
C ASP A 10 -9.26 -5.22 28.46
N VAL A 11 -9.73 -3.98 28.61
CA VAL A 11 -8.96 -2.77 28.38
C VAL A 11 -7.97 -2.51 29.53
N ASP A 12 -8.09 -3.22 30.65
CA ASP A 12 -7.40 -2.86 31.89
C ASP A 12 -6.27 -3.83 32.29
N ALA A 13 -6.09 -4.96 31.58
CA ALA A 13 -5.17 -6.02 32.01
C ALA A 13 -3.70 -5.93 31.52
N VAL A 14 -3.33 -4.99 30.64
CA VAL A 14 -1.97 -4.98 30.05
C VAL A 14 -1.39 -3.56 29.94
N GLU A 15 -0.25 -3.34 30.60
CA GLU A 15 0.65 -2.17 30.48
C GLU A 15 1.33 -2.09 29.08
N ASP A 16 0.59 -2.32 28.00
CA ASP A 16 1.16 -2.34 26.65
C ASP A 16 1.05 -0.97 25.99
N ARG A 17 2.16 -0.23 25.92
CA ARG A 17 2.26 1.00 25.11
C ARG A 17 1.74 0.80 23.67
N TYR A 18 1.88 -0.41 23.12
CA TYR A 18 1.43 -0.77 21.78
C TYR A 18 -0.09 -0.99 21.68
N LYS A 19 -0.78 -1.28 22.81
CA LYS A 19 -2.24 -1.45 22.87
C LYS A 19 -2.98 -0.26 22.27
N TYR A 20 -2.54 0.95 22.60
CA TYR A 20 -3.13 2.18 22.08
C TYR A 20 -2.94 2.35 20.57
N LEU A 21 -1.81 1.88 20.01
CA LEU A 21 -1.57 1.92 18.56
C LEU A 21 -2.49 0.95 17.81
N TYR A 22 -2.72 -0.26 18.33
CA TYR A 22 -3.68 -1.20 17.75
C TYR A 22 -5.11 -0.69 17.84
N LEU A 23 -5.52 -0.16 19.00
CA LEU A 23 -6.84 0.44 19.17
C LEU A 23 -7.04 1.62 18.22
N TYR A 24 -6.00 2.43 18.01
CA TYR A 24 -6.02 3.52 17.05
C TYR A 24 -6.18 3.02 15.61
N LEU A 25 -5.39 2.03 15.19
CA LEU A 25 -5.48 1.45 13.85
C LEU A 25 -6.85 0.82 13.57
N LEU A 26 -7.40 0.09 14.54
CA LEU A 26 -8.75 -0.51 14.44
C LEU A 26 -9.84 0.56 14.34
N ARG A 27 -9.73 1.65 15.12
CA ARG A 27 -10.67 2.78 15.03
C ARG A 27 -10.59 3.45 13.66
N LEU A 28 -9.38 3.70 13.18
CA LEU A 28 -9.15 4.34 11.89
C LEU A 28 -9.64 3.44 10.74
N PHE A 29 -9.39 2.13 10.79
CA PHE A 29 -9.96 1.16 9.85
C PHE A 29 -11.49 1.18 9.86
N LYS A 30 -12.11 1.12 11.05
CA LYS A 30 -13.57 1.16 11.20
C LYS A 30 -14.18 2.45 10.66
N GLN A 31 -13.53 3.59 10.89
CA GLN A 31 -13.98 4.90 10.39
C GLN A 31 -13.81 5.04 8.87
N SER A 32 -12.90 4.26 8.28
CA SER A 32 -12.64 4.27 6.83
C SER A 32 -13.66 3.44 6.04
N ILE A 33 -14.48 2.62 6.71
CA ILE A 33 -15.52 1.81 6.07
C ILE A 33 -16.81 2.65 5.94
N GLU A 34 -17.16 2.99 4.70
CA GLU A 34 -18.34 3.81 4.39
C GLU A 34 -19.63 2.99 4.23
N SER A 35 -19.54 1.77 3.69
CA SER A 35 -20.69 0.91 3.42
C SER A 35 -20.82 -0.24 4.41
N VAL A 36 -21.98 -0.91 4.42
CA VAL A 36 -22.16 -2.14 5.22
C VAL A 36 -21.39 -3.26 4.53
N SER A 37 -20.38 -3.81 5.20
CA SER A 37 -19.58 -4.97 4.75
C SER A 37 -18.96 -4.82 3.36
N PRO A 38 -18.14 -3.77 3.09
CA PRO A 38 -17.45 -3.65 1.81
C PRO A 38 -16.48 -4.81 1.61
N ARG A 39 -16.34 -5.25 0.36
CA ARG A 39 -15.21 -6.09 -0.02
C ARG A 39 -13.96 -5.20 -0.08
N LEU A 40 -12.95 -5.53 0.71
CA LEU A 40 -11.65 -4.87 0.69
C LEU A 40 -10.74 -5.48 -0.37
N SER A 41 -9.93 -4.64 -1.00
CA SER A 41 -8.83 -5.09 -1.85
C SER A 41 -7.74 -5.76 -1.00
N HIS A 42 -7.05 -6.72 -1.61
CA HIS A 42 -5.94 -7.40 -0.96
C HIS A 42 -4.82 -6.42 -0.64
N VAL A 43 -4.56 -5.42 -1.49
CA VAL A 43 -3.57 -4.37 -1.22
C VAL A 43 -3.89 -3.62 0.08
N VAL A 44 -5.14 -3.24 0.30
CA VAL A 44 -5.53 -2.51 1.51
C VAL A 44 -5.53 -3.43 2.73
N SER A 45 -5.99 -4.68 2.61
CA SER A 45 -5.89 -5.67 3.68
C SER A 45 -4.43 -5.95 4.09
N HIS A 46 -3.54 -6.12 3.11
CA HIS A 46 -2.10 -6.29 3.36
C HIS A 46 -1.48 -5.05 4.00
N PHE A 47 -1.94 -3.84 3.63
CA PHE A 47 -1.50 -2.61 4.27
C PHE A 47 -1.77 -2.65 5.78
N PHE A 48 -3.01 -2.89 6.20
CA PHE A 48 -3.36 -2.95 7.62
C PHE A 48 -2.63 -4.09 8.35
N SER A 49 -2.46 -5.24 7.69
CA SER A 49 -1.68 -6.36 8.24
C SER A 49 -0.21 -5.98 8.48
N ARG A 50 0.42 -5.30 7.52
CA ARG A 50 1.82 -4.86 7.63
C ARG A 50 2.00 -3.76 8.67
N VAL A 51 1.08 -2.80 8.74
CA VAL A 51 1.10 -1.75 9.77
C VAL A 51 0.97 -2.36 11.16
N SER A 52 0.07 -3.34 11.32
CA SER A 52 -0.09 -4.06 12.59
C SER A 52 1.22 -4.74 12.99
N LYS A 53 1.90 -5.40 12.05
CA LYS A 53 3.21 -6.01 12.32
C LYS A 53 4.30 -4.96 12.61
N LEU A 54 4.28 -3.82 11.91
CA LEU A 54 5.23 -2.73 12.10
C LEU A 54 5.15 -2.14 13.51
N PHE A 55 3.98 -2.16 14.16
CA PHE A 55 3.85 -1.69 15.54
C PHE A 55 4.62 -2.52 16.56
N LEU A 56 4.96 -3.77 16.25
CA LEU A 56 5.83 -4.62 17.07
C LEU A 56 7.32 -4.26 16.91
N HIS A 57 7.66 -3.44 15.92
CA HIS A 57 9.03 -3.16 15.48
C HIS A 57 9.29 -1.64 15.38
N PRO A 58 9.25 -0.89 16.50
CA PRO A 58 9.50 0.56 16.51
C PRO A 58 10.92 0.96 16.07
N GLU A 59 11.86 0.03 16.08
CA GLU A 59 13.22 0.20 15.56
C GLU A 59 13.28 0.30 14.03
N SER A 60 12.20 -0.08 13.35
CA SER A 60 12.14 -0.04 11.89
C SER A 60 12.23 1.41 11.39
N PRO A 61 13.05 1.70 10.36
CA PRO A 61 13.10 3.00 9.69
C PRO A 61 11.73 3.49 9.19
N LEU A 62 10.81 2.56 8.94
CA LEU A 62 9.48 2.83 8.40
C LEU A 62 8.46 3.23 9.47
N PHE A 63 8.74 2.94 10.74
CA PHE A 63 7.79 3.14 11.82
C PHE A 63 7.32 4.59 11.88
N THR A 64 8.27 5.54 11.86
CA THR A 64 7.96 6.98 11.88
C THR A 64 7.19 7.42 10.64
N ALA A 65 7.62 7.01 9.44
CA ALA A 65 6.99 7.42 8.19
C ALA A 65 5.51 6.99 8.11
N VAL A 66 5.23 5.75 8.52
CA VAL A 66 3.88 5.16 8.57
C VAL A 66 3.06 5.78 9.71
N LEU A 67 3.60 5.90 10.92
CA LEU A 67 2.87 6.47 12.04
C LEU A 67 2.51 7.93 11.81
N SER A 68 3.41 8.72 11.24
CA SER A 68 3.13 10.09 10.81
C SER A 68 2.01 10.15 9.79
N PHE A 69 1.97 9.21 8.83
CA PHE A 69 0.84 9.13 7.91
C PHE A 69 -0.48 8.89 8.64
N LEU A 70 -0.55 7.83 9.46
CA LEU A 70 -1.79 7.47 10.14
C LEU A 70 -2.30 8.67 10.93
N SER A 71 -1.40 9.34 11.66
CA SER A 71 -1.71 10.50 12.49
C SER A 71 -2.21 11.73 11.72
N LEU A 72 -1.85 11.87 10.44
CA LEU A 72 -2.24 13.04 9.62
C LEU A 72 -3.65 12.93 9.04
N LYS A 73 -4.22 11.72 8.92
CA LYS A 73 -5.51 11.53 8.28
C LYS A 73 -6.52 10.93 9.27
N PRO A 74 -7.71 11.53 9.44
CA PRO A 74 -8.74 10.96 10.31
C PRO A 74 -9.34 9.67 9.74
N ILE A 75 -9.23 9.46 8.43
CA ILE A 75 -9.70 8.27 7.70
C ILE A 75 -8.69 7.88 6.61
N ILE A 76 -8.65 6.60 6.25
CA ILE A 76 -7.91 6.10 5.09
C ILE A 76 -8.87 5.88 3.94
N ASP A 77 -8.51 6.38 2.76
CA ASP A 77 -9.24 6.09 1.53
C ASP A 77 -8.96 4.65 1.09
N LEU A 78 -9.93 3.76 1.29
CA LEU A 78 -9.81 2.32 0.98
C LEU A 78 -9.94 2.02 -0.53
N ASN A 79 -10.27 3.01 -1.36
CA ASN A 79 -10.33 2.86 -2.81
C ASN A 79 -8.97 3.07 -3.48
N ASN A 80 -7.96 3.48 -2.72
CA ASN A 80 -6.62 3.79 -3.20
C ASN A 80 -5.57 3.02 -2.40
N VAL A 81 -4.40 2.77 -2.99
CA VAL A 81 -3.26 2.22 -2.26
C VAL A 81 -2.84 3.26 -1.20
N PRO A 82 -2.92 2.92 0.11
CA PRO A 82 -2.61 3.88 1.16
C PRO A 82 -1.15 4.34 1.05
N GLU A 83 -0.93 5.65 1.08
CA GLU A 83 0.39 6.30 1.01
C GLU A 83 1.27 5.98 -0.18
N LEU A 84 0.68 5.57 -1.30
CA LEU A 84 1.41 5.25 -2.52
C LEU A 84 2.48 6.30 -2.86
N TYR A 85 2.08 7.55 -3.06
CA TYR A 85 3.00 8.60 -3.50
C TYR A 85 4.01 9.00 -2.43
N LYS A 86 3.57 9.12 -1.17
CA LYS A 86 4.45 9.56 -0.08
C LYS A 86 5.63 8.61 0.09
N LEU A 87 5.37 7.30 0.05
CA LEU A 87 6.40 6.29 0.24
C LEU A 87 7.19 6.03 -1.04
N LEU A 88 6.52 6.01 -2.21
CA LEU A 88 7.19 5.73 -3.48
C LEU A 88 8.14 6.86 -3.90
N LEU A 89 7.72 8.10 -3.66
CA LEU A 89 8.45 9.34 -3.94
C LEU A 89 8.98 9.98 -2.66
N SER A 90 9.37 9.17 -1.68
CA SER A 90 9.82 9.64 -0.37
C SER A 90 10.92 10.69 -0.48
N SER A 91 10.75 11.77 0.28
CA SER A 91 11.73 12.84 0.47
C SER A 91 12.62 12.62 1.69
N SER A 92 12.55 11.45 2.33
CA SER A 92 13.38 11.10 3.48
C SER A 92 14.85 11.08 3.07
N ALA A 93 15.73 11.78 3.79
CA ALA A 93 17.16 11.80 3.45
C ALA A 93 17.83 10.43 3.65
N ASN A 94 17.38 9.69 4.66
CA ASN A 94 18.05 8.46 5.12
C ASN A 94 17.28 7.17 4.78
N HIS A 95 15.97 7.25 4.58
CA HIS A 95 15.10 6.05 4.53
C HIS A 95 14.24 5.95 3.27
N TYR A 96 14.49 6.80 2.26
CA TYR A 96 13.68 6.84 1.05
C TYR A 96 13.68 5.51 0.26
N LYS A 97 14.75 4.71 0.37
CA LYS A 97 14.84 3.41 -0.32
C LYS A 97 13.95 2.38 0.35
N GLU A 98 14.03 2.29 1.67
CA GLU A 98 13.25 1.38 2.50
C GLU A 98 11.76 1.71 2.38
N GLU A 99 11.39 3.00 2.41
CA GLU A 99 10.00 3.44 2.23
C GLU A 99 9.46 3.04 0.87
N ARG A 100 10.26 3.24 -0.19
CA ARG A 100 9.90 2.85 -1.55
C ARG A 100 9.79 1.34 -1.72
N GLU A 101 10.75 0.60 -1.19
CA GLU A 101 10.74 -0.86 -1.22
C GLU A 101 9.50 -1.40 -0.50
N TRP A 102 9.14 -0.82 0.65
CA TRP A 102 7.97 -1.24 1.41
C TRP A 102 6.68 -1.11 0.62
N ILE A 103 6.44 0.05 0.00
CA ILE A 103 5.21 0.30 -0.78
C ILE A 103 5.17 -0.53 -2.06
N LEU A 104 6.30 -0.70 -2.75
CA LEU A 104 6.37 -1.55 -3.94
C LEU A 104 6.16 -3.03 -3.59
N THR A 105 6.70 -3.49 -2.46
CA THR A 105 6.50 -4.87 -1.98
C THR A 105 5.05 -5.08 -1.55
N LEU A 106 4.41 -4.08 -0.94
CA LEU A 106 2.98 -4.11 -0.60
C LEU A 106 2.13 -4.31 -1.86
N ILE A 107 2.38 -3.53 -2.91
CA ILE A 107 1.64 -3.63 -4.18
C ILE A 107 1.93 -4.97 -4.85
N SER A 108 3.20 -5.40 -4.89
CA SER A 108 3.61 -6.66 -5.53
C SER A 108 2.95 -7.88 -4.89
N GLU A 109 2.75 -7.89 -3.58
CA GLU A 109 2.09 -8.99 -2.87
C GLU A 109 0.56 -8.85 -2.84
N GLY A 110 0.05 -7.62 -2.89
CA GLY A 110 -1.39 -7.35 -2.83
C GLY A 110 -2.10 -7.33 -4.17
N LEU A 111 -1.38 -7.37 -5.31
CA LEU A 111 -1.98 -7.39 -6.64
C LEU A 111 -2.36 -8.83 -7.05
N ILE A 112 -3.51 -9.30 -6.56
CA ILE A 112 -3.95 -10.70 -6.72
C ILE A 112 -5.07 -10.82 -7.76
N GLU A 113 -5.99 -9.86 -7.80
CA GLU A 113 -7.14 -9.86 -8.71
C GLU A 113 -7.37 -8.49 -9.39
N PRO A 114 -8.21 -8.40 -10.43
CA PRO A 114 -8.43 -7.14 -11.16
C PRO A 114 -8.95 -5.98 -10.30
N MET A 115 -9.64 -6.27 -9.19
CA MET A 115 -10.07 -5.25 -8.25
C MET A 115 -8.87 -4.54 -7.57
N ASP A 116 -7.81 -5.29 -7.27
CA ASP A 116 -6.57 -4.74 -6.69
C ASP A 116 -5.85 -3.81 -7.69
N TYR A 117 -5.88 -4.19 -8.97
CA TYR A 117 -5.38 -3.36 -10.06
C TYR A 117 -6.13 -2.03 -10.12
N ASN A 118 -7.46 -2.05 -9.98
CA ASN A 118 -8.26 -0.82 -9.99
C ASN A 118 -7.88 0.10 -8.83
N VAL A 119 -7.64 -0.44 -7.63
CA VAL A 119 -7.18 0.34 -6.48
C VAL A 119 -5.81 1.00 -6.72
N LEU A 120 -4.89 0.30 -7.40
CA LEU A 120 -3.62 0.88 -7.85
C LEU A 120 -3.83 1.96 -8.93
N GLN A 121 -4.72 1.71 -9.87
CA GLN A 121 -4.90 2.54 -11.05
C GLN A 121 -5.81 3.75 -10.82
N ASN A 122 -6.62 3.77 -9.76
CA ASN A 122 -7.48 4.90 -9.38
C ASN A 122 -6.70 6.22 -9.22
N ARG A 123 -5.40 6.15 -8.91
CA ARG A 123 -4.48 7.29 -8.89
C ARG A 123 -3.34 7.10 -9.89
N CYS A 124 -3.61 6.55 -11.07
CA CYS A 124 -2.61 6.37 -12.13
C CYS A 124 -1.35 5.61 -11.66
N GLY A 125 -1.49 4.67 -10.70
CA GLY A 125 -0.34 4.02 -10.08
C GLY A 125 0.54 3.30 -11.09
N VAL A 126 -0.05 2.57 -12.04
CA VAL A 126 0.74 1.87 -13.06
C VAL A 126 1.49 2.85 -13.96
N LYS A 127 0.82 3.93 -14.40
CA LYS A 127 1.47 4.96 -15.22
C LYS A 127 2.66 5.58 -14.49
N LEU A 128 2.54 5.81 -13.18
CA LEU A 128 3.63 6.27 -12.34
C LEU A 128 4.79 5.25 -12.29
N LEU A 129 4.50 3.97 -12.06
CA LEU A 129 5.52 2.92 -12.03
C LEU A 129 6.28 2.81 -13.36
N LEU A 130 5.57 2.83 -14.49
CA LEU A 130 6.18 2.81 -15.83
C LEU A 130 7.07 4.03 -16.06
N SER A 131 6.63 5.22 -15.64
CA SER A 131 7.40 6.46 -15.79
C SER A 131 8.64 6.53 -14.89
N LEU A 132 8.58 5.93 -13.70
CA LEU A 132 9.69 5.92 -12.74
C LEU A 132 10.77 4.91 -13.14
N PHE A 133 10.39 3.78 -13.73
CA PHE A 133 11.31 2.67 -14.03
C PHE A 133 12.60 3.06 -14.78
N PRO A 134 12.57 3.86 -15.87
CA PRO A 134 13.79 4.24 -16.59
C PRO A 134 14.64 5.30 -15.87
N THR A 135 14.10 5.95 -14.83
CA THR A 135 14.79 7.05 -14.16
C THR A 135 15.95 6.55 -13.28
N CYS A 136 16.88 7.44 -12.97
CA CYS A 136 17.94 7.19 -11.99
C CYS A 136 17.44 7.20 -10.53
N MET A 137 16.17 7.59 -10.29
CA MET A 137 15.60 7.69 -8.95
C MET A 137 15.36 6.32 -8.30
N VAL A 138 15.12 5.28 -9.12
CA VAL A 138 14.82 3.93 -8.66
C VAL A 138 16.04 3.02 -8.79
N ASP A 139 16.31 2.26 -7.74
CA ASP A 139 17.38 1.27 -7.71
C ASP A 139 16.94 -0.08 -8.30
N MET A 140 17.88 -1.03 -8.38
CA MET A 140 17.61 -2.35 -8.97
C MET A 140 16.55 -3.15 -8.20
N VAL A 141 16.48 -2.96 -6.88
CA VAL A 141 15.45 -3.61 -6.04
C VAL A 141 14.07 -3.07 -6.41
N SER A 142 13.92 -1.74 -6.47
CA SER A 142 12.67 -1.10 -6.88
C SER A 142 12.25 -1.50 -8.29
N ARG A 143 13.19 -1.53 -9.25
CA ARG A 143 12.92 -1.99 -10.63
C ARG A 143 12.42 -3.43 -10.66
N ARG A 144 13.04 -4.34 -9.89
CA ARG A 144 12.59 -5.73 -9.80
C ARG A 144 11.16 -5.83 -9.26
N LEU A 145 10.82 -5.06 -8.22
CA LEU A 145 9.46 -5.04 -7.68
C LEU A 145 8.46 -4.47 -8.69
N ILE A 146 8.81 -3.41 -9.42
CA ILE A 146 7.97 -2.89 -10.51
C ILE A 146 7.70 -3.97 -11.56
N LEU A 147 8.73 -4.72 -11.99
CA LEU A 147 8.55 -5.83 -12.94
C LEU A 147 7.69 -6.95 -12.37
N ASN A 148 7.80 -7.26 -11.07
CA ASN A 148 6.94 -8.26 -10.42
C ASN A 148 5.48 -7.82 -10.40
N ILE A 149 5.20 -6.54 -10.11
CA ILE A 149 3.87 -5.94 -10.19
C ILE A 149 3.32 -6.06 -11.60
N LEU A 150 4.10 -5.65 -12.62
CA LEU A 150 3.67 -5.74 -14.01
C LEU A 150 3.42 -7.19 -14.41
N LYS A 151 4.31 -8.12 -14.04
CA LYS A 151 4.15 -9.56 -14.31
C LYS A 151 2.83 -10.10 -13.73
N ALA A 152 2.53 -9.81 -12.47
CA ALA A 152 1.26 -10.20 -11.85
C ALA A 152 0.06 -9.60 -12.61
N ALA A 153 0.18 -8.33 -13.02
CA ALA A 153 -0.85 -7.64 -13.77
C ALA A 153 -1.13 -8.28 -15.15
N VAL A 154 -0.10 -8.66 -15.92
CA VAL A 154 -0.30 -9.25 -17.26
C VAL A 154 -0.84 -10.69 -17.21
N LEU A 155 -0.74 -11.37 -16.07
CA LEU A 155 -1.35 -12.70 -15.89
C LEU A 155 -2.88 -12.64 -15.77
N MET A 156 -3.45 -11.47 -15.52
CA MET A 156 -4.90 -11.26 -15.46
C MET A 156 -5.42 -10.75 -16.81
N PRO A 157 -6.27 -11.48 -17.55
CA PRO A 157 -6.64 -11.13 -18.93
C PRO A 157 -7.24 -9.71 -19.10
N SER A 158 -8.15 -9.30 -18.20
CA SER A 158 -8.77 -7.96 -18.27
C SER A 158 -7.76 -6.84 -18.02
N VAL A 159 -6.81 -7.07 -17.11
CA VAL A 159 -5.77 -6.10 -16.78
C VAL A 159 -4.71 -6.05 -17.88
N ALA A 160 -4.32 -7.20 -18.43
CA ALA A 160 -3.41 -7.27 -19.57
C ALA A 160 -3.94 -6.50 -20.79
N HIS A 161 -5.24 -6.61 -21.06
CA HIS A 161 -5.89 -5.81 -22.09
C HIS A 161 -5.76 -4.30 -21.82
N ASP A 162 -6.04 -3.86 -20.59
CA ASP A 162 -5.90 -2.45 -20.21
C ASP A 162 -4.44 -1.97 -20.34
N LEU A 163 -3.48 -2.76 -19.87
CA LEU A 163 -2.06 -2.46 -19.97
C LEU A 163 -1.59 -2.32 -21.42
N PHE A 164 -2.08 -3.19 -22.30
CA PHE A 164 -1.71 -3.16 -23.70
C PHE A 164 -2.27 -1.92 -24.42
N TYR A 165 -3.57 -1.67 -24.27
CA TYR A 165 -4.28 -0.65 -25.06
C TYR A 165 -4.29 0.74 -24.44
N ARG A 166 -4.38 0.86 -23.11
CA ARG A 166 -4.44 2.16 -22.42
C ARG A 166 -3.09 2.61 -21.90
N MET A 167 -2.28 1.69 -21.37
CA MET A 167 -0.97 2.02 -20.79
C MET A 167 0.18 1.93 -21.79
N ASN A 168 -0.07 1.54 -23.04
CA ASN A 168 0.94 1.36 -24.08
C ASN A 168 2.13 0.48 -23.62
N LEU A 169 1.86 -0.58 -22.85
CA LEU A 169 2.90 -1.40 -22.24
C LEU A 169 3.89 -1.95 -23.28
N HIS A 170 3.43 -2.29 -24.48
CA HIS A 170 4.27 -2.78 -25.57
C HIS A 170 5.31 -1.74 -26.03
N ALA A 171 4.90 -0.48 -26.20
CA ALA A 171 5.81 0.61 -26.58
C ALA A 171 6.79 0.93 -25.44
N TRP A 172 6.31 0.88 -24.20
CA TRP A 172 7.18 1.03 -23.02
C TRP A 172 8.23 -0.08 -22.96
N ILE A 173 7.85 -1.36 -23.15
CA ILE A 173 8.81 -2.48 -23.19
C ILE A 173 9.87 -2.24 -24.27
N ALA A 174 9.45 -1.85 -25.48
CA ALA A 174 10.40 -1.54 -26.56
C ALA A 174 11.40 -0.46 -26.11
N SER A 175 10.92 0.64 -25.51
CA SER A 175 11.77 1.75 -25.06
C SER A 175 12.78 1.40 -23.95
N ILE A 176 12.55 0.32 -23.20
CA ILE A 176 13.44 -0.13 -22.14
C ILE A 176 14.50 -1.11 -22.66
N ILE A 177 14.19 -1.88 -23.71
CA ILE A 177 15.07 -2.90 -24.28
C ILE A 177 16.00 -2.32 -25.35
N THR A 178 15.57 -1.28 -26.06
CA THR A 178 16.37 -0.54 -27.05
C THR A 178 17.27 0.50 -26.39
#